data_AF-A0A831RFS8-F1
#
_entry.id   AF-A0A831RFS8-F1
#
_cell.length_a   1.000
_cell.length_b   1.000
_cell.length_c   1.000
_cell.angle_alpha   90.00
_cell.angle_beta   90.00
_cell.angle_gamma   90.00
#
_symmetry.space_group_name_H-M   'P 1'
#
loop_
_entity.id
_entity.type
_entity.pdbx_description
1 polymer ?
#
loop_
_entity_poly.entity_id
_entity_poly.type
_entity_poly.pdbx_seq_one_letter_code
_entity_poly.pdbx_strand_id
1 'polypeptide(L)' 'MPKLKTNRGAAKRFSRTATGKFKRNHANRRHILTK' A
#
# COMPACT_ATOMS: atom_id res chain seq x y z
N MET A 1 -13.89 -5.40 25.75
CA MET A 1 -14.22 -5.17 24.33
C MET A 1 -12.94 -5.17 23.50
N PRO A 2 -12.77 -6.06 22.51
CA PRO A 2 -11.55 -6.13 21.73
C PRO A 2 -11.45 -4.99 20.70
N LYS A 3 -10.26 -4.43 20.50
CA LYS A 3 -10.01 -3.40 19.48
C LYS A 3 -10.04 -4.04 18.08
N LEU A 4 -10.55 -3.30 17.10
CA LEU A 4 -10.47 -3.68 15.69
C LEU A 4 -9.01 -3.80 15.24
N LYS A 5 -8.63 -4.96 14.70
CA LYS A 5 -7.27 -5.20 14.22
C LYS A 5 -7.10 -4.64 12.81
N THR A 6 -5.99 -3.93 12.59
CA THR A 6 -5.63 -3.44 11.26
C THR A 6 -5.19 -4.58 10.34
N ASN A 7 -5.59 -4.53 9.06
CA ASN A 7 -5.06 -5.45 8.06
C ASN A 7 -3.57 -5.15 7.79
N ARG A 8 -2.69 -6.06 8.22
CA ARG A 8 -1.24 -5.91 8.11
C ARG A 8 -0.74 -5.92 6.66
N GLY A 9 -1.44 -6.61 5.75
CA GLY A 9 -1.10 -6.62 4.33
C GLY A 9 -1.37 -5.26 3.67
N ALA A 10 -2.52 -4.65 3.98
CA ALA A 10 -2.87 -3.33 3.49
C ALA A 10 -1.93 -2.24 4.05
N ALA A 11 -1.64 -2.28 5.36
CA ALA A 11 -0.75 -1.31 6.01
C ALA A 11 0.67 -1.29 5.42
N LYS A 12 1.16 -2.41 4.87
CA LYS A 12 2.46 -2.50 4.21
C LYS A 12 2.46 -1.92 2.79
N ARG A 13 1.31 -1.84 2.14
CA ARG A 13 1.17 -1.50 0.70
C ARG A 13 0.60 -0.10 0.45
N PHE A 14 -0.17 0.42 1.40
CA PHE A 14 -0.92 1.67 1.25
C PHE A 14 -0.65 2.64 2.40
N SER A 15 -0.50 3.93 2.08
CA SER A 15 -0.43 5.00 3.08
C SER A 15 -1.37 6.14 2.73
N ARG A 16 -1.93 6.80 3.75
CA ARG A 16 -2.92 7.89 3.56
C ARG A 16 -2.19 9.23 3.44
N THR A 17 -2.60 10.07 2.50
CA THR A 17 -2.12 11.46 2.37
C THR A 17 -2.87 12.38 3.33
N ALA A 18 -2.33 13.58 3.57
CA ALA A 18 -3.01 14.61 4.36
C ALA A 18 -4.41 14.95 3.82
N THR A 19 -4.61 14.88 2.50
CA THR A 19 -5.89 15.11 1.82
C THR A 19 -6.82 13.88 1.79
N GLY A 20 -6.46 12.78 2.45
CA GLY A 20 -7.29 11.56 2.52
C GLY A 20 -7.19 10.60 1.33
N LYS A 21 -6.33 10.87 0.33
CA LYS A 21 -6.06 9.92 -0.77
C LYS A 21 -5.09 8.82 -0.30
N PHE A 22 -4.98 7.73 -1.06
CA PHE A 22 -4.03 6.66 -0.78
C PHE A 22 -2.85 6.66 -1.75
N LYS A 23 -1.64 6.62 -1.21
CA LYS A 23 -0.40 6.37 -1.96
C LYS A 23 -0.17 4.87 -2.09
N ARG A 24 0.26 4.42 -3.27
CA ARG A 24 0.61 3.03 -3.59
C ARG A 24 1.67 2.97 -4.69
N ASN A 25 2.35 1.84 -4.79
CA ASN A 25 3.30 1.57 -5.87
C ASN A 25 2.61 1.01 -7.12
N HIS A 26 3.17 1.28 -8.31
CA HIS A 26 2.74 0.63 -9.56
C HIS A 26 3.28 -0.80 -9.65
N ALA A 27 2.48 -1.68 -10.26
CA ALA A 27 2.86 -3.06 -10.54
C ALA A 27 3.94 -3.14 -11.64
N ASN A 28 4.61 -4.29 -11.74
CA ASN A 28 5.55 -4.65 -12.82
C ASN A 28 6.82 -3.80 -12.97
N ARG A 29 7.05 -2.80 -12.10
CA ARG A 29 8.29 -1.99 -12.08
C ARG A 29 9.54 -2.71 -11.57
N ARG A 30 9.48 -4.03 -11.34
CA ARG A 30 10.55 -4.80 -10.68
C ARG A 30 11.16 -5.88 -11.57
N HIS A 31 10.63 -6.13 -12.77
CA HIS A 31 11.06 -7.24 -13.59
C HIS A 31 10.93 -6.89 -15.09
N ILE A 32 11.89 -7.35 -15.90
CA ILE A 32 12.02 -7.07 -17.35
C ILE A 32 12.06 -5.56 -17.63
N LEU A 33 13.16 -4.91 -17.24
CA LEU A 33 13.33 -3.46 -17.40
C LEU A 33 14.06 -3.04 -18.68
N THR A 34 14.66 -4.00 -19.40
CA THR A 34 15.63 -3.75 -20.47
C THR A 34 15.29 -4.47 -21.78
N LYS A 35 14.09 -5.02 -21.90
CA LYS A 35 13.69 -5.81 -23.07
C LYS A 35 13.12 -4.93 -24.16
#